data_AF-A0A8H4BDP8-F1
#
_entry.id   AF-A0A8H4BDP8-F1
#
_cell.length_a   1.000
_cell.length_b   1.000
_cell.length_c   1.000
_cell.angle_alpha   90.00
_cell.angle_beta   90.00
_cell.angle_gamma   90.00
#
_symmetry.space_group_name_H-M   'P 1'
#
loop_
_entity.id
_entity.type
_entity.pdbx_description
1 polymer ?
#
loop_
_entity_poly.entity_id
_entity_poly.type
_entity_poly.pdbx_seq_one_letter_code
_entity_poly.pdbx_strand_id
1 'polypeptide(L)'
;MHPPLEAHKHEGCDKVIEALEECHRAGTFNKFIGTCNAAKRAVDECLKEEFLVMRAANKGKAQEKRKRMEAIWREIDEPPAELKEATASK
;
A
#
# COMPACT_ATOMS: atom_id res chain seq x y z
N MET A 1 -18.31 0.89 -10.01
CA MET A 1 -17.56 2.11 -10.41
C MET A 1 -16.33 2.17 -9.53
N HIS A 2 -15.12 2.06 -10.08
CA HIS A 2 -13.87 2.33 -9.37
C HIS A 2 -13.42 3.78 -9.63
N PRO A 3 -12.65 4.42 -8.73
CA PRO A 3 -11.95 5.68 -9.05
C PRO A 3 -11.06 5.49 -10.28
N PRO A 4 -10.71 6.56 -11.02
CA PRO A 4 -9.83 6.45 -12.17
C PRO A 4 -8.55 5.70 -11.80
N LEU A 5 -8.28 4.59 -12.49
CA LEU A 5 -7.04 3.83 -12.34
C LEU A 5 -5.99 4.60 -13.13
N GLU A 6 -5.19 5.40 -12.44
CA GLU A 6 -4.10 6.10 -13.09
C GLU A 6 -3.04 5.06 -13.48
N ALA A 7 -2.80 4.85 -14.78
CA ALA A 7 -1.87 3.83 -15.29
C ALA A 7 -0.48 3.89 -14.61
N HIS A 8 0.04 5.11 -14.35
CA HIS A 8 1.33 5.30 -13.68
C HIS A 8 1.38 4.78 -12.22
N LYS A 9 0.24 4.47 -11.58
CA LYS A 9 0.18 3.89 -10.23
C LYS A 9 0.09 2.37 -10.23
N HIS A 10 -0.20 1.76 -11.38
CA HIS A 10 -0.54 0.35 -11.52
C HIS A 10 0.20 -0.26 -12.71
N GLU A 11 1.51 0.04 -12.85
CA GLU A 11 2.35 -0.40 -13.97
C GLU A 11 2.31 -1.93 -14.18
N GLY A 12 2.04 -2.71 -13.13
CA GLY A 12 1.88 -4.17 -13.20
C GLY A 12 0.52 -4.63 -13.76
N CYS A 13 -0.50 -3.77 -13.73
CA CYS A 13 -1.87 -4.06 -14.12
C CYS A 13 -2.33 -3.32 -15.40
N ASP A 14 -1.47 -2.57 -16.07
CA ASP A 14 -1.81 -1.76 -17.25
C ASP A 14 -2.61 -2.53 -18.30
N LYS A 15 -2.20 -3.76 -18.62
CA LYS A 15 -2.85 -4.58 -19.65
C LYS A 15 -4.30 -4.96 -19.30
N VAL A 16 -4.58 -5.26 -18.04
CA VAL A 16 -5.95 -5.62 -17.61
C VAL A 16 -6.83 -4.38 -17.49
N ILE A 17 -6.22 -3.24 -17.14
CA ILE A 17 -6.89 -1.93 -17.09
C ILE A 17 -7.27 -1.50 -18.51
N GLU A 18 -6.35 -1.59 -19.47
CA GLU A 18 -6.60 -1.29 -20.88
C GLU A 18 -7.74 -2.13 -21.45
N ALA A 19 -7.76 -3.44 -21.16
CA ALA A 19 -8.86 -4.32 -21.58
C ALA A 19 -10.23 -3.92 -21.00
N LEU A 20 -10.27 -3.44 -19.75
CA LEU A 20 -11.49 -2.93 -19.14
C LEU A 20 -11.91 -1.59 -19.77
N GLU A 21 -10.96 -0.72 -20.07
CA GLU A 21 -11.22 0.55 -20.75
C GLU A 21 -11.71 0.35 -22.18
N GLU A 22 -11.15 -0.58 -22.93
CA GLU A 22 -11.64 -1.00 -24.25
C GLU A 22 -13.09 -1.49 -24.18
N CYS A 23 -13.44 -2.32 -23.18
CA CYS A 23 -14.81 -2.77 -23.00
C CYS A 23 -15.78 -1.61 -22.70
N HIS A 24 -15.36 -0.65 -21.88
CA HIS A 24 -16.14 0.55 -21.61
C HIS A 24 -16.26 1.48 -22.84
N ARG A 25 -15.20 1.61 -23.64
CA ARG A 25 -15.18 2.39 -24.89
C ARG A 25 -16.06 1.76 -25.98
N ALA A 26 -16.16 0.44 -26.02
CA ALA A 26 -16.99 -0.30 -26.98
C ALA A 26 -18.51 -0.06 -26.79
N GLY A 27 -18.94 0.41 -25.62
CA GLY A 27 -20.34 0.80 -25.42
C GLY A 27 -20.61 1.30 -24.02
N THR A 28 -21.14 2.52 -23.92
CA THR A 28 -21.44 3.18 -22.63
C THR A 28 -22.43 2.36 -21.77
N PHE A 29 -23.35 1.62 -22.40
CA PHE A 29 -24.29 0.73 -21.70
C PHE A 29 -23.65 -0.55 -21.15
N ASN A 30 -22.57 -1.06 -21.76
CA ASN A 30 -21.88 -2.29 -21.34
C ASN A 30 -21.35 -2.21 -19.91
N LYS A 31 -21.02 -0.99 -19.49
CA LYS A 31 -20.60 -0.64 -18.13
C LYS A 31 -21.70 -0.82 -17.09
N PHE A 32 -22.97 -0.65 -17.47
CA PHE A 32 -24.10 -0.66 -16.54
C PHE A 32 -24.82 -2.02 -16.48
N ILE A 33 -24.82 -2.77 -17.58
CA ILE A 33 -25.51 -4.07 -17.67
C ILE A 33 -24.61 -5.27 -17.29
N GLY A 34 -23.34 -5.03 -16.94
CA GLY A 34 -22.42 -6.07 -16.47
C GLY A 34 -21.66 -6.82 -17.57
N THR A 35 -21.74 -6.40 -18.83
CA THR A 35 -20.98 -7.01 -19.94
C THR A 35 -19.47 -6.99 -19.70
N CYS A 36 -18.96 -5.96 -19.02
CA CYS A 36 -17.52 -5.84 -18.72
C CYS A 36 -17.07 -6.55 -17.43
N ASN A 37 -17.92 -7.38 -16.81
CA ASN A 37 -17.61 -8.00 -15.50
C ASN A 37 -16.39 -8.95 -15.53
N ALA A 38 -16.11 -9.60 -16.67
CA ALA A 38 -14.93 -10.44 -16.80
C ALA A 38 -13.63 -9.61 -16.77
N ALA A 39 -13.54 -8.57 -17.59
CA ALA A 39 -12.42 -7.62 -17.57
C ALA A 39 -12.28 -6.95 -16.21
N LYS A 40 -13.41 -6.58 -15.58
CA LYS A 40 -13.41 -6.01 -14.23
C LYS A 40 -12.79 -6.96 -13.20
N ARG A 41 -13.14 -8.25 -13.24
CA ARG A 41 -12.57 -9.24 -12.30
C ARG A 41 -11.07 -9.38 -12.47
N ALA A 42 -10.56 -9.36 -13.71
CA ALA A 42 -9.12 -9.40 -13.97
C ALA A 42 -8.38 -8.20 -13.37
N VAL A 43 -8.97 -7.00 -13.49
CA VAL A 43 -8.45 -5.79 -12.83
C VAL A 43 -8.46 -5.94 -11.31
N ASP A 44 -9.57 -6.37 -10.73
CA ASP A 44 -9.70 -6.52 -9.27
C ASP A 44 -8.68 -7.54 -8.71
N GLU A 45 -8.43 -8.64 -9.43
CA GLU A 45 -7.45 -9.65 -9.06
C GLU A 45 -6.02 -9.09 -9.09
N CYS A 46 -5.64 -8.41 -10.17
CA CYS A 46 -4.31 -7.81 -10.29
C CYS A 46 -4.04 -6.76 -9.20
N LEU A 47 -4.97 -5.84 -8.99
CA LEU A 47 -4.84 -4.80 -7.96
C LEU A 47 -4.79 -5.37 -6.54
N LYS A 48 -5.48 -6.49 -6.31
CA LYS A 48 -5.42 -7.19 -5.03
C LYS A 48 -4.02 -7.75 -4.78
N GLU A 49 -3.36 -8.29 -5.80
CA GLU A 49 -1.98 -8.78 -5.69
C GLU A 49 -1.01 -7.64 -5.40
N GLU A 50 -1.08 -6.53 -6.15
CA GLU A 50 -0.28 -5.33 -5.88
C GLU A 50 -0.48 -4.82 -4.45
N PHE A 51 -1.73 -4.76 -3.99
CA PHE A 51 -2.06 -4.35 -2.62
C PHE A 51 -1.43 -5.27 -1.58
N LEU A 52 -1.44 -6.59 -1.80
CA LEU A 52 -0.85 -7.55 -0.87
C LEU A 52 0.68 -7.38 -0.77
N VAL A 53 1.35 -7.17 -1.89
CA VAL A 53 2.80 -6.90 -1.94
C VAL A 53 3.12 -5.62 -1.16
N MET A 54 2.42 -4.53 -1.45
CA MET A 54 2.61 -3.25 -0.77
C MET A 54 2.29 -3.33 0.73
N ARG A 55 1.24 -4.07 1.10
CA ARG A 55 0.87 -4.29 2.50
C ARG A 55 1.96 -5.06 3.25
N ALA A 56 2.57 -6.07 2.63
CA ALA A 56 3.67 -6.81 3.23
C ALA A 56 4.90 -5.92 3.45
N ALA A 57 5.28 -5.12 2.45
CA ALA A 57 6.38 -4.17 2.56
C ALA A 57 6.15 -3.12 3.66
N ASN A 58 4.94 -2.56 3.72
CA ASN A 58 4.55 -1.58 4.74
C ASN A 58 4.52 -2.19 6.15
N LYS A 59 4.09 -3.45 6.28
CA LYS A 59 4.14 -4.17 7.56
C LYS A 59 5.58 -4.31 8.06
N GLY A 60 6.54 -4.64 7.19
CA GLY A 60 7.96 -4.71 7.54
C GLY A 60 8.48 -3.36 8.05
N LYS A 61 8.25 -2.28 7.29
CA LYS A 61 8.64 -0.92 7.68
C LYS A 61 7.98 -0.47 9.00
N ALA A 62 6.72 -0.82 9.22
CA ALA A 62 6.01 -0.49 10.46
C ALA A 62 6.60 -1.23 11.68
N GLN A 63 6.98 -2.49 11.52
CA GLN A 63 7.65 -3.26 12.57
C GLN A 63 9.03 -2.69 12.92
N GLU A 64 9.83 -2.32 11.92
CA GLU A 64 11.13 -1.69 12.12
C GLU A 64 10.99 -0.35 12.87
N LYS A 65 10.06 0.50 12.43
CA LYS A 65 9.73 1.75 13.12
C LYS A 65 9.32 1.49 14.57
N ARG A 66 8.46 0.50 14.81
CA ARG A 66 8.03 0.13 16.17
C ARG A 66 9.21 -0.28 17.05
N LYS A 67 10.10 -1.15 16.56
CA LYS A 67 11.31 -1.57 17.30
C LYS A 67 12.24 -0.40 17.62
N ARG A 68 12.45 0.50 16.65
CA ARG A 68 13.25 1.71 16.85
C ARG A 68 12.65 2.61 17.91
N MET A 69 11.34 2.86 17.84
CA MET A 69 10.66 3.68 18.85
C MET A 69 10.74 3.03 20.22
N GLU A 70 10.49 1.73 20.33
CA GLU A 70 10.59 0.98 21.59
C GLU A 70 11.99 1.07 22.22
N ALA A 71 13.05 0.98 21.42
CA ALA A 71 14.43 1.18 21.90
C ALA A 71 14.64 2.60 22.45
N ILE A 72 14.17 3.62 21.73
CA ILE A 72 14.25 5.03 22.16
C ILE A 72 13.47 5.24 23.47
N TRP A 73 12.25 4.71 23.57
CA TRP A 73 11.46 4.80 24.80
C TRP A 73 12.17 4.12 25.98
N ARG A 74 12.77 2.95 25.77
CA ARG A 74 13.55 2.26 26.80
C ARG A 74 14.77 3.06 27.26
N GLU A 75 15.48 3.72 26.33
CA GLU A 75 16.61 4.60 26.67
C GLU A 75 16.18 5.85 27.46
N ILE A 76 14.96 6.34 27.22
CA ILE A 76 14.39 7.47 27.99
C ILE A 76 13.99 7.02 29.39
N ASP A 77 13.33 5.87 29.53
CA ASP A 77 12.86 5.33 30.81
C ASP A 77 14.03 4.83 31.68
N GLU A 78 15.02 4.19 31.06
CA GLU A 78 16.25 3.71 31.70
C GLU A 78 17.47 4.36 31.04
N PRO A 79 17.79 5.63 31.38
CA PRO A 79 18.94 6.29 30.79
C PRO A 79 20.23 5.56 31.17
N PRO A 80 21.18 5.40 30.24
CA PRO A 80 22.44 4.72 30.52
C PRO A 80 23.22 5.47 31.60
N ALA A 81 24.06 4.73 32.34
CA ALA A 81 24.79 5.26 33.50
C ALA A 81 25.60 6.52 33.15
N GLU A 82 26.22 6.56 31.96
CA GLU A 82 26.93 7.72 31.43
C GLU A 82 26.07 8.99 31.28
N LEU A 83 24.81 8.85 30.85
CA LEU A 83 23.86 9.98 30.77
C LEU A 83 23.40 10.41 32.17
N LYS A 84 23.13 9.44 33.06
CA LYS A 84 22.78 9.71 34.46
C LYS A 84 23.90 10.48 35.16
N GLU A 85 25.15 10.03 35.03
CA GLU A 85 26.33 10.67 35.61
C GLU A 85 26.59 12.07 35.01
N ALA A 86 26.43 12.23 33.69
CA ALA A 86 26.57 13.53 33.03
C ALA A 86 25.51 14.56 33.48
N THR A 87 24.29 14.12 33.80
CA THR A 87 23.25 15.00 34.38
C THR A 87 23.45 15.27 35.86
N ALA A 88 24.09 14.35 36.60
CA ALA A 88 24.34 14.49 38.05
C ALA A 88 25.59 15.35 38.37
N SER A 89 26.50 15.53 37.41
CA SER A 89 27.74 16.30 37.57
C SER A 89 27.61 17.78 37.19
N LYS A 90 26.40 18.25 36.88
CA LYS A 90 26.09 19.65 36.49
C LYS A 90 25.17 20.30 37.50
#